data_AF-A0AAW1FUV5-F1
#
_entry.id   AF-A0AAW1FUV5-F1
#
_cell.length_a   1.000
_cell.length_b   1.000
_cell.length_c   1.000
_cell.angle_alpha   90.00
_cell.angle_beta   90.00
_cell.angle_gamma   90.00
#
_symmetry.space_group_name_H-M   'P 1'
#
loop_
_entity.id
_entity.type
_entity.pdbx_description
1 polymer ?
#
loop_
_entity_poly.entity_id
_entity_poly.type
_entity_poly.pdbx_seq_one_letter_code
_entity_poly.pdbx_strand_id
1 'polypeptide(L)'
;MSIFVILGLLVCIEAQGSSAVTTVFVKKGDDLILNVDVDADVPEKFLIVDWKFNKMVVVVFAPDGGRSVHDEFTGRVEFLGKMFSVKLKNLQEADSGVYAAQVGTLQGDKPLAKYKVTVQGPVSPVELTVDSVDSVFSRGSDSCNLTVTCSTQHSHISSTFRCVNRTCSQEGGEQSELTTSGASLHVYLVNSSIICNHSNQVTKDFKRIEPVCPHDGPSAGTSVYLVKMVVFSVGLIIMVSAVITVHLMEKFRKHK
;
A
#
# COMPACT_ATOMS: atom_id res chain seq x y z
N MET A 1 -39.41 48.01 9.69
CA MET A 1 -39.10 47.49 11.05
C MET A 1 -38.68 46.04 10.91
N SER A 2 -37.71 45.60 11.71
CA SER A 2 -36.91 44.37 11.58
C SER A 2 -35.69 44.59 10.67
N ILE A 3 -34.63 45.30 11.06
CA ILE A 3 -33.90 45.30 12.34
C ILE A 3 -33.52 43.86 12.75
N PHE A 4 -32.27 43.52 12.45
CA PHE A 4 -31.42 42.66 13.27
C PHE A 4 -31.94 41.24 13.56
N VAL A 5 -31.81 40.33 12.58
CA VAL A 5 -31.62 38.91 12.87
C VAL A 5 -30.34 38.46 12.15
N ILE A 6 -29.22 38.80 12.78
CA ILE A 6 -28.12 37.86 13.06
C ILE A 6 -27.90 36.82 11.94
N LEU A 7 -27.23 37.24 10.88
CA LEU A 7 -26.31 36.35 10.16
C LEU A 7 -24.87 36.81 10.45
N GLY A 8 -24.62 37.02 11.74
CA GLY A 8 -23.28 36.92 12.29
C GLY A 8 -22.92 35.44 12.42
N LEU A 9 -21.65 35.14 12.10
CA LEU A 9 -21.00 33.83 12.14
C LEU A 9 -21.05 33.02 10.83
N LEU A 10 -20.35 33.51 9.81
CA LEU A 10 -19.24 32.75 9.25
C LEU A 10 -18.16 33.69 8.69
N VAL A 11 -17.71 34.64 9.53
CA VAL A 11 -16.31 35.06 9.42
C VAL A 11 -15.54 33.86 9.93
N CYS A 12 -15.09 33.01 9.01
CA CYS A 12 -13.96 32.14 9.28
C CYS A 12 -12.78 33.08 9.54
N ILE A 13 -12.67 33.54 10.80
CA ILE A 13 -11.37 33.87 11.34
C ILE A 13 -10.65 32.55 11.22
N GLU A 14 -9.79 32.42 10.21
CA GLU A 14 -8.73 31.43 10.23
C GLU A 14 -8.02 31.65 11.56
N ALA A 15 -8.37 30.83 12.54
CA ALA A 15 -7.71 30.82 13.82
C ALA A 15 -6.24 30.55 13.49
N GLN A 16 -5.42 31.52 13.85
CA GLN A 16 -3.99 31.55 13.65
C GLN A 16 -3.36 30.19 13.98
N GLY A 17 -2.83 29.54 12.95
CA GLY A 17 -1.71 28.59 12.98
C GLY A 17 -1.72 27.55 14.10
N SER A 18 -2.62 26.57 14.05
CA SER A 18 -2.26 25.25 14.57
C SER A 18 -1.41 24.58 13.50
N SER A 19 -0.07 24.56 13.63
CA SER A 19 0.77 23.74 12.76
C SER A 19 0.34 22.29 12.91
N ALA A 20 -0.47 21.81 11.95
CA ALA A 20 -0.95 20.43 11.94
C ALA A 20 0.25 19.49 12.02
N VAL A 21 0.17 18.50 12.91
CA VAL A 21 1.26 17.55 13.09
C VAL A 21 1.27 16.60 11.89
N THR A 22 2.33 16.65 11.08
CA THR A 22 2.53 15.73 9.95
C THR A 22 3.04 14.39 10.47
N THR A 23 2.30 13.31 10.25
CA THR A 23 2.78 11.95 10.61
C THR A 23 3.56 11.35 9.45
N VAL A 24 4.76 10.85 9.71
CA VAL A 24 5.65 10.28 8.68
C VAL A 24 6.21 8.95 9.16
N PHE A 25 6.13 7.94 8.29
CA PHE A 25 6.78 6.64 8.49
C PHE A 25 8.01 6.56 7.61
N VAL A 26 9.15 6.17 8.19
CA VAL A 26 10.44 6.08 7.48
C VAL A 26 11.02 4.69 7.68
N LYS A 27 11.58 4.12 6.61
CA LYS A 27 12.28 2.85 6.71
C LYS A 27 13.62 3.08 7.40
N LYS A 28 14.00 2.19 8.33
CA LYS A 28 15.30 2.20 8.98
C LYS A 28 16.44 2.24 7.93
N GLY A 29 17.36 3.16 8.11
CA GLY A 29 18.49 3.40 7.22
C GLY A 29 18.23 4.45 6.13
N ASP A 30 16.98 4.81 5.86
CA ASP A 30 16.64 5.83 4.87
C ASP A 30 16.80 7.25 5.45
N ASP A 31 16.81 8.24 4.56
CA ASP A 31 16.89 9.65 4.89
C ASP A 31 15.48 10.28 5.01
N LEU A 32 15.34 11.28 5.88
CA LEU A 32 14.10 12.04 6.06
C LEU A 32 14.34 13.51 5.77
N ILE A 33 13.47 14.12 4.96
CA ILE A 33 13.45 15.56 4.74
C ILE A 33 12.43 16.20 5.67
N LEU A 34 12.91 17.11 6.52
CA LEU A 34 12.12 17.95 7.39
C LEU A 34 11.99 19.33 6.74
N ASN A 35 10.83 19.61 6.17
CA ASN A 35 10.54 20.88 5.51
C ASN A 35 9.87 21.86 6.45
N VAL A 36 10.27 23.13 6.34
CA VAL A 36 9.46 24.28 6.76
C VAL A 36 8.68 24.75 5.53
N ASP A 37 7.39 25.05 5.71
CA ASP A 37 6.54 25.55 4.63
C ASP A 37 7.12 26.84 4.05
N VAL A 38 7.06 27.00 2.73
CA VAL A 38 7.49 28.23 2.05
C VAL A 38 6.59 29.40 2.43
N ASP A 39 5.31 29.11 2.69
CA ASP A 39 4.31 30.09 3.13
C ASP A 39 4.28 30.25 4.66
N ALA A 40 5.20 29.63 5.40
CA ALA A 40 5.29 29.82 6.84
C ALA A 40 5.57 31.30 7.14
N ASP A 41 4.76 31.89 8.03
CA ASP A 41 4.91 33.27 8.50
C ASP A 41 6.14 33.41 9.42
N VAL A 42 7.33 33.34 8.81
CA VAL A 42 8.61 33.60 9.46
C VAL A 42 8.78 35.12 9.54
N PRO A 43 8.83 35.72 10.74
CA PRO A 43 9.02 37.16 10.87
C PRO A 43 10.36 37.59 10.27
N GLU A 44 10.40 38.75 9.59
CA GLU A 44 11.65 39.32 9.03
C GLU A 44 12.74 39.51 10.11
N LYS A 45 12.32 39.79 11.35
CA LYS A 45 13.19 39.90 12.52
C LYS A 45 12.95 38.72 13.44
N PHE A 46 13.89 37.78 13.42
CA PHE A 46 13.94 36.65 14.34
C PHE A 46 15.30 36.59 15.04
N LEU A 47 15.34 35.91 16.18
CA LEU A 47 16.57 35.68 16.94
C LEU A 47 17.29 34.43 16.44
N ILE A 48 16.54 33.32 16.32
CA ILE A 48 17.00 32.03 15.78
C ILE A 48 15.82 31.27 15.17
N VAL A 49 16.11 30.34 14.28
CA VAL A 49 15.19 29.24 13.91
C VAL A 49 15.85 27.94 14.31
N ASP A 50 15.14 27.04 14.98
CA ASP A 50 15.73 25.79 15.41
C ASP A 50 14.79 24.60 15.20
N TRP A 51 15.40 23.45 14.88
CA TRP A 51 14.74 22.15 14.91
C TRP A 51 15.03 21.47 16.23
N LYS A 52 13.99 20.92 16.86
CA LYS A 52 14.11 20.11 18.07
C LYS A 52 13.57 18.70 17.84
N PHE A 53 14.26 17.70 18.38
CA PHE A 53 13.81 16.31 18.52
C PHE A 53 13.46 16.04 19.98
N ASN A 54 12.19 15.75 20.29
CA ASN A 54 11.72 15.51 21.66
C ASN A 54 12.22 16.54 22.70
N LYS A 55 12.36 17.82 22.27
CA LYS A 55 12.91 18.99 22.99
C LYS A 55 14.43 19.19 22.96
N MET A 56 15.22 18.22 22.51
CA MET A 56 16.65 18.39 22.26
C MET A 56 16.86 19.17 20.96
N VAL A 57 17.73 20.17 20.96
CA VAL A 57 18.09 20.89 19.73
C VAL A 57 18.82 19.96 18.78
N VAL A 58 18.39 19.91 17.54
CA VAL A 58 19.05 19.20 16.44
C VAL A 58 19.95 20.15 15.67
N VAL A 59 19.40 21.31 15.28
CA VAL A 59 20.11 22.32 14.50
C VAL A 59 19.52 23.70 14.76
N VAL A 60 20.38 24.71 14.77
CA VAL A 60 20.04 26.13 14.91
C VAL A 60 20.49 26.87 13.65
N PHE A 61 19.62 27.76 13.18
CA PHE A 61 19.87 28.72 12.11
C PHE A 61 19.86 30.13 12.69
N ALA A 62 20.95 30.86 12.46
CA ALA A 62 21.11 32.24 12.87
C ALA A 62 20.66 33.21 11.75
N PRO A 63 20.27 34.46 12.09
CA PRO A 63 19.82 35.45 11.12
C PRO A 63 20.87 35.84 10.08
N ASP A 64 22.15 35.70 10.42
CA ASP A 64 23.29 35.97 9.53
C ASP A 64 23.60 34.80 8.55
N GLY A 65 22.76 33.75 8.58
CA GLY A 65 22.94 32.55 7.76
C GLY A 65 23.83 31.48 8.41
N GLY A 66 24.38 31.75 9.61
CA GLY A 66 25.11 30.79 10.41
C GLY A 66 24.27 29.57 10.79
N ARG A 67 24.90 28.39 10.91
CA ARG A 67 24.22 27.12 11.18
C ARG A 67 25.04 26.29 12.14
N SER A 68 24.38 25.76 13.17
CA SER A 68 25.03 24.95 14.20
C SER A 68 24.23 23.68 14.42
N VAL A 69 24.88 22.52 14.29
CA VAL A 69 24.28 21.20 14.50
C VAL A 69 24.69 20.71 15.88
N HIS A 70 23.78 20.08 16.62
CA HIS A 70 24.08 19.45 17.89
C HIS A 70 24.96 18.21 17.69
N ASP A 71 25.89 17.97 18.62
CA ASP A 71 26.94 16.95 18.46
C ASP A 71 26.40 15.56 18.12
N GLU A 72 25.28 15.14 18.72
CA GLU A 72 24.64 13.84 18.46
C GLU A 72 24.13 13.68 17.01
N PHE A 73 23.90 14.79 16.30
CA PHE A 73 23.42 14.83 14.93
C PHE A 73 24.51 15.23 13.93
N THR A 74 25.75 15.46 14.39
CA THR A 74 26.88 15.80 13.52
C THR A 74 27.12 14.71 12.49
N GLY A 75 27.31 15.11 11.23
CA GLY A 75 27.47 14.18 10.09
C GLY A 75 26.17 13.55 9.60
N ARG A 76 25.05 13.70 10.32
CA ARG A 76 23.72 13.19 9.93
C ARG A 76 22.80 14.27 9.36
N VAL A 77 23.10 15.55 9.57
CA VAL A 77 22.31 16.67 9.03
C VAL A 77 22.90 17.17 7.71
N GLU A 78 22.07 17.25 6.68
CA GLU A 78 22.36 17.92 5.42
C GLU A 78 21.42 19.12 5.25
N PHE A 79 22.00 20.29 4.99
CA PHE A 79 21.24 21.51 4.74
C PHE A 79 20.73 21.56 3.31
N LEU A 80 19.42 21.71 3.15
CA LEU A 80 18.82 21.91 1.83
C LEU A 80 18.90 23.40 1.49
N GLY A 81 19.04 23.75 0.21
CA GLY A 81 19.00 25.15 -0.25
C GLY A 81 17.64 25.85 -0.07
N LYS A 82 16.73 25.24 0.69
CA LYS A 82 15.40 25.75 1.05
C LYS A 82 15.46 26.33 2.47
N MET A 83 14.68 27.38 2.74
CA MET A 83 14.71 28.07 4.03
C MET A 83 14.44 27.10 5.19
N PHE A 84 15.42 27.00 6.11
CA PHE A 84 15.39 26.25 7.37
C PHE A 84 15.07 24.75 7.27
N SER A 85 15.04 24.19 6.07
CA SER A 85 14.72 22.78 5.83
C SER A 85 15.99 21.94 5.86
N VAL A 86 15.90 20.75 6.46
CA VAL A 86 17.04 19.84 6.61
C VAL A 86 16.70 18.44 6.17
N LYS A 87 17.72 17.70 5.73
CA LYS A 87 17.66 16.26 5.55
C LYS A 87 18.42 15.60 6.71
N LEU A 88 17.74 14.74 7.45
CA LEU A 88 18.34 13.83 8.42
C LEU A 88 18.68 12.52 7.72
N LYS A 89 19.92 12.05 7.92
CA LYS A 89 20.44 10.87 7.26
C LYS A 89 20.38 9.63 8.13
N ASN A 90 20.22 8.48 7.47
CA ASN A 90 20.37 7.15 8.06
C ASN A 90 19.55 6.98 9.35
N LEU A 91 18.23 7.17 9.26
CA LEU A 91 17.35 7.13 10.43
C LEU A 91 17.32 5.75 11.09
N GLN A 92 17.39 5.72 12.41
CA GLN A 92 17.29 4.54 13.26
C GLN A 92 15.97 4.55 14.03
N GLU A 93 15.56 3.40 14.57
CA GLU A 93 14.33 3.29 15.36
C GLU A 93 14.29 4.25 16.55
N ALA A 94 15.45 4.48 17.19
CA ALA A 94 15.62 5.44 18.28
C ALA A 94 15.41 6.90 17.86
N ASP A 95 15.50 7.22 16.56
CA ASP A 95 15.21 8.54 16.02
C ASP A 95 13.70 8.78 15.83
N SER A 96 12.85 7.82 16.21
CA SER A 96 11.40 7.98 16.23
C SER A 96 10.97 8.96 17.33
N GLY A 97 10.10 9.89 16.99
CA GLY A 97 9.64 10.91 17.93
C GLY A 97 9.11 12.14 17.24
N VAL A 98 9.06 13.24 17.98
CA VAL A 98 8.52 14.50 17.49
C VAL A 98 9.66 15.43 17.11
N TYR A 99 9.69 15.81 15.83
CA TYR A 99 10.55 16.86 15.30
C TYR A 99 9.73 18.12 15.13
N ALA A 100 10.19 19.24 15.67
CA ALA A 100 9.50 20.52 15.56
C ALA A 100 10.47 21.63 15.17
N ALA A 101 10.11 22.42 14.17
CA ALA A 101 10.76 23.68 13.85
C ALA A 101 10.02 24.81 14.56
N GLN A 102 10.78 25.74 15.13
CA GLN A 102 10.25 26.94 15.77
C GLN A 102 11.13 28.14 15.43
N VAL A 103 10.52 29.32 15.40
CA VAL A 103 11.21 30.61 15.27
C VAL A 103 11.15 31.33 16.62
N GLY A 104 12.34 31.65 17.15
CA GLY A 104 12.49 32.45 18.36
C GLY A 104 12.42 33.93 18.03
N THR A 105 11.55 34.66 18.72
CA THR A 105 11.40 36.12 18.58
C THR A 105 11.44 36.80 19.94
N LEU A 106 11.54 38.13 19.97
CA LEU A 106 11.43 38.90 21.23
C LEU A 106 10.05 38.75 21.89
N GLN A 107 9.02 38.34 21.13
CA GLN A 107 7.67 38.09 21.63
C GLN A 107 7.46 36.63 22.07
N GLY A 108 8.49 35.78 21.93
CA GLY A 108 8.44 34.35 22.24
C GLY A 108 8.58 33.46 21.00
N ASP A 109 8.60 32.16 21.24
CA ASP A 109 8.77 31.14 20.21
C ASP A 109 7.44 30.89 19.48
N LYS A 110 7.50 30.80 18.15
CA LYS A 110 6.36 30.41 17.31
C LYS A 110 6.66 29.11 16.55
N PRO A 111 5.71 28.17 16.46
CA PRO A 111 5.92 26.94 15.69
C PRO A 111 5.95 27.24 14.19
N LEU A 112 6.84 26.56 13.46
CA LEU A 112 6.93 26.63 12.01
C LEU A 112 6.51 25.31 11.34
N ALA A 113 6.90 24.18 11.94
CA ALA A 113 6.56 22.86 11.43
C ALA A 113 6.61 21.83 12.55
N LYS A 114 5.85 20.74 12.42
CA LYS A 114 5.86 19.65 13.40
C LYS A 114 5.60 18.31 12.74
N TYR A 115 6.52 17.37 12.95
CA TYR A 115 6.49 16.02 12.41
C TYR A 115 6.45 15.00 13.54
N LYS A 116 5.55 14.03 13.45
CA LYS A 116 5.59 12.81 14.26
C LYS A 116 6.18 11.70 13.40
N VAL A 117 7.45 11.40 13.64
CA VAL A 117 8.24 10.44 12.84
C VAL A 117 8.23 9.09 13.53
N THR A 118 7.89 8.04 12.77
CA THR A 118 8.01 6.65 13.20
C THR A 118 8.97 5.94 12.25
N VAL A 119 10.13 5.54 12.75
CA VAL A 119 11.12 4.78 11.98
C VAL A 119 10.89 3.31 12.22
N GLN A 120 10.67 2.54 11.16
CA GLN A 120 10.38 1.11 11.22
C GLN A 120 11.47 0.30 10.53
N GLY A 121 11.93 -0.75 11.21
CA GLY A 121 12.78 -1.77 10.61
C GLY A 121 12.05 -2.59 9.54
N PRO A 122 12.81 -3.37 8.74
CA PRO A 122 12.22 -4.34 7.85
C PRO A 122 11.42 -5.38 8.65
N VAL A 123 10.25 -5.73 8.13
CA VAL A 123 9.46 -6.86 8.65
C VAL A 123 10.24 -8.18 8.54
N SER A 124 10.07 -9.07 9.51
CA SER A 124 10.66 -10.41 9.48
C SER A 124 10.14 -11.23 8.29
N PRO A 125 10.96 -12.12 7.70
CA PRO A 125 10.51 -13.04 6.67
C PRO A 125 9.31 -13.88 7.10
N VAL A 126 8.40 -14.11 6.16
CA VAL A 126 7.19 -14.91 6.35
C VAL A 126 7.50 -16.40 6.25
N GLU A 127 7.03 -17.15 7.23
CA GLU A 127 6.87 -18.59 7.17
C GLU A 127 5.38 -18.91 7.00
N LEU A 128 5.08 -19.86 6.13
CA LEU A 128 3.71 -20.21 5.79
C LEU A 128 3.60 -21.72 5.79
N THR A 129 2.75 -22.25 6.68
CA THR A 129 2.44 -23.68 6.79
C THR A 129 0.96 -23.91 6.52
N VAL A 130 0.65 -25.04 5.89
CA VAL A 130 -0.73 -25.47 5.65
C VAL A 130 -0.97 -26.64 6.59
N ASP A 131 -1.73 -26.41 7.66
CA ASP A 131 -1.81 -27.33 8.79
C ASP A 131 -2.88 -28.41 8.57
N SER A 132 -3.96 -28.11 7.84
CA SER A 132 -4.94 -29.12 7.45
C SER A 132 -5.56 -28.86 6.09
N VAL A 133 -5.61 -29.94 5.29
CA VAL A 133 -6.41 -30.05 4.08
C VAL A 133 -7.54 -31.00 4.43
N ASP A 134 -8.71 -30.47 4.81
CA ASP A 134 -9.88 -31.33 5.02
C ASP A 134 -10.36 -31.80 3.64
N SER A 135 -9.95 -33.01 3.30
CA SER A 135 -10.20 -33.67 2.04
C SER A 135 -11.70 -33.95 1.84
N VAL A 136 -12.36 -33.10 1.06
CA VAL A 136 -13.18 -33.62 -0.05
C VAL A 136 -12.51 -33.21 -1.34
N PHE A 137 -11.24 -33.61 -1.50
CA PHE A 137 -10.53 -33.51 -2.77
C PHE A 137 -10.96 -34.67 -3.69
N SER A 138 -12.27 -34.76 -3.90
CA SER A 138 -12.77 -35.46 -5.08
C SER A 138 -12.52 -34.52 -6.23
N ARG A 139 -11.74 -34.94 -7.23
CA ARG A 139 -11.73 -34.30 -8.55
C ARG A 139 -13.17 -33.96 -8.94
N GLY A 140 -13.52 -32.67 -8.93
CA GLY A 140 -14.89 -32.19 -9.19
C GLY A 140 -15.77 -31.80 -7.99
N SER A 141 -15.24 -31.51 -6.80
CA SER A 141 -16.01 -30.85 -5.73
C SER A 141 -15.85 -29.31 -5.77
N ASP A 142 -16.94 -28.58 -5.58
CA ASP A 142 -16.95 -27.10 -5.61
C ASP A 142 -16.39 -26.47 -4.31
N SER A 143 -16.18 -27.27 -3.26
CA SER A 143 -15.80 -26.79 -1.94
C SER A 143 -14.32 -27.05 -1.63
N CYS A 144 -13.51 -25.99 -1.63
CA CYS A 144 -12.12 -26.02 -1.14
C CYS A 144 -12.08 -25.40 0.27
N ASN A 145 -11.89 -26.25 1.29
CA ASN A 145 -11.77 -25.84 2.69
C ASN A 145 -10.37 -26.16 3.19
N LEU A 146 -9.66 -25.16 3.68
CA LEU A 146 -8.27 -25.28 4.11
C LEU A 146 -8.01 -24.41 5.33
N THR A 147 -7.13 -24.89 6.21
CA THR A 147 -6.63 -24.12 7.35
C THR A 147 -5.15 -23.86 7.14
N VAL A 148 -4.78 -22.59 7.23
CA VAL A 148 -3.44 -22.08 6.94
C VAL A 148 -2.95 -21.37 8.18
N THR A 149 -1.76 -21.71 8.62
CA THR A 149 -1.07 -20.96 9.65
C THR A 149 0.01 -20.14 8.98
N CYS A 150 -0.11 -18.83 9.12
CA CYS A 150 0.95 -17.92 8.72
C CYS A 150 1.71 -17.45 9.94
N SER A 151 3.02 -17.59 9.91
CA SER A 151 3.91 -17.18 10.97
C SER A 151 5.07 -16.36 10.43
N THR A 152 5.87 -15.83 11.35
CA THR A 152 7.07 -15.07 11.01
C THR A 152 8.27 -15.72 11.67
N GLN A 153 9.38 -15.85 10.94
CA GLN A 153 10.54 -16.60 11.40
C GLN A 153 11.15 -16.05 12.70
N HIS A 154 11.12 -14.72 12.88
CA HIS A 154 11.84 -14.04 13.96
C HIS A 154 10.95 -13.22 14.90
N SER A 155 9.69 -12.99 14.56
CA SER A 155 8.83 -12.07 15.31
C SER A 155 7.79 -12.74 16.21
N HIS A 156 7.78 -14.09 16.30
CA HIS A 156 6.85 -14.88 17.12
C HIS A 156 5.35 -14.64 16.85
N ILE A 157 5.01 -13.86 15.83
CA ILE A 157 3.63 -13.62 15.39
C ILE A 157 3.19 -14.84 14.58
N SER A 158 2.02 -15.37 14.87
CA SER A 158 1.42 -16.46 14.12
C SER A 158 -0.09 -16.38 14.17
N SER A 159 -0.71 -16.45 13.00
CA SER A 159 -2.16 -16.41 12.89
C SER A 159 -2.67 -17.52 11.99
N THR A 160 -3.74 -18.17 12.45
CA THR A 160 -4.42 -19.25 11.74
C THR A 160 -5.62 -18.69 11.00
N PHE A 161 -5.71 -19.02 9.72
CA PHE A 161 -6.75 -18.58 8.81
C PHE A 161 -7.49 -19.80 8.27
N ARG A 162 -8.81 -19.73 8.32
CA ARG A 162 -9.68 -20.71 7.71
C ARG A 162 -10.18 -20.15 6.38
N CYS A 163 -9.93 -20.87 5.29
CA CYS A 163 -10.47 -20.51 3.98
C CYS A 163 -11.57 -21.50 3.58
N VAL A 164 -12.76 -20.97 3.30
CA VAL A 164 -13.95 -21.72 2.91
C VAL A 164 -14.44 -21.16 1.58
N ASN A 165 -14.61 -22.02 0.57
CA ASN A 165 -15.07 -21.62 -0.77
C ASN A 165 -14.33 -20.39 -1.33
N ARG A 166 -12.99 -20.39 -1.22
CA ARG A 166 -12.07 -19.31 -1.65
C ARG A 166 -12.11 -18.00 -0.85
N THR A 167 -12.84 -17.94 0.26
CA THR A 167 -12.79 -16.79 1.17
C THR A 167 -12.01 -17.19 2.42
N CYS A 168 -10.93 -16.46 2.72
CA CYS A 168 -10.16 -16.67 3.94
C CYS A 168 -10.60 -15.70 5.04
N SER A 169 -10.79 -16.22 6.25
CA SER A 169 -11.03 -15.44 7.46
C SER A 169 -10.10 -15.91 8.56
N GLN A 170 -9.63 -14.99 9.39
CA GLN A 170 -8.81 -15.31 10.54
C GLN A 170 -9.65 -16.03 11.61
N GLU A 171 -9.08 -17.09 12.18
CA GLU A 171 -9.67 -17.80 13.31
C GLU A 171 -9.56 -16.92 14.57
N GLY A 172 -10.70 -16.62 15.20
CA GLY A 172 -10.77 -15.67 16.33
C GLY A 172 -11.29 -14.26 16.00
N GLY A 173 -11.63 -13.96 14.74
CA GLY A 173 -12.19 -12.67 14.29
C GLY A 173 -11.19 -11.80 13.50
N GLU A 174 -11.61 -10.59 13.07
CA GLU A 174 -10.77 -9.64 12.30
C GLU A 174 -9.71 -8.93 13.17
N GLN A 175 -8.87 -9.67 13.89
CA GLN A 175 -7.72 -9.10 14.57
C GLN A 175 -6.44 -9.58 13.91
N SER A 176 -6.03 -8.91 12.82
CA SER A 176 -4.68 -9.07 12.31
C SER A 176 -3.72 -8.86 13.47
N GLU A 177 -2.90 -9.86 13.79
CA GLU A 177 -2.06 -9.81 14.99
C GLU A 177 -1.07 -8.64 14.83
N LEU A 178 -1.26 -7.58 15.63
CA LEU A 178 -0.47 -6.36 15.58
C LEU A 178 0.74 -6.50 16.50
N THR A 179 1.93 -6.31 15.92
CA THR A 179 3.16 -6.24 16.72
C THR A 179 3.29 -4.91 17.44
N THR A 180 4.16 -4.87 18.45
CA THR A 180 4.70 -3.63 19.04
C THR A 180 5.31 -2.69 17.99
N SER A 181 5.73 -3.22 16.83
CA SER A 181 6.28 -2.42 15.71
C SER A 181 5.22 -1.86 14.75
N GLY A 182 3.93 -2.18 14.92
CA GLY A 182 2.85 -1.79 14.00
C GLY A 182 2.78 -2.62 12.72
N ALA A 183 3.53 -3.73 12.65
CA ALA A 183 3.44 -4.72 11.59
C ALA A 183 2.24 -5.67 11.82
N SER A 184 1.67 -6.18 10.73
CA SER A 184 0.49 -7.05 10.70
C SER A 184 0.66 -8.22 9.75
N LEU A 185 0.02 -9.36 10.07
CA LEU A 185 -0.13 -10.52 9.19
C LEU A 185 -1.51 -10.54 8.53
N HIS A 186 -1.54 -10.74 7.22
CA HIS A 186 -2.76 -10.87 6.43
C HIS A 186 -2.65 -12.06 5.48
N VAL A 187 -3.67 -12.92 5.46
CA VAL A 187 -3.77 -14.02 4.50
C VAL A 187 -4.94 -13.78 3.56
N TYR A 188 -4.68 -13.94 2.26
CA TYR A 188 -5.70 -13.79 1.22
C TYR A 188 -5.41 -14.71 0.03
N LEU A 189 -6.43 -14.92 -0.81
CA LEU A 189 -6.37 -15.79 -1.98
C LEU A 189 -6.26 -14.97 -3.28
N VAL A 190 -5.34 -15.36 -4.16
CA VAL A 190 -5.19 -14.79 -5.50
C VAL A 190 -4.95 -15.91 -6.50
N ASN A 191 -5.80 -16.07 -7.51
CA ASN A 191 -5.68 -17.11 -8.55
C ASN A 191 -5.47 -18.52 -7.95
N SER A 192 -6.31 -18.89 -6.97
CA SER A 192 -6.21 -20.15 -6.20
C SER A 192 -4.90 -20.36 -5.42
N SER A 193 -4.00 -19.38 -5.40
CA SER A 193 -2.79 -19.38 -4.58
C SER A 193 -3.06 -18.68 -3.26
N ILE A 194 -2.57 -19.26 -2.17
CA ILE A 194 -2.65 -18.64 -0.85
C ILE A 194 -1.44 -17.72 -0.70
N ILE A 195 -1.68 -16.48 -0.30
CA ILE A 195 -0.65 -15.50 0.00
C ILE A 195 -0.77 -15.15 1.46
N CYS A 196 0.33 -15.33 2.21
CA CYS A 196 0.50 -14.64 3.46
C CYS A 196 1.41 -13.44 3.29
N ASN A 197 0.93 -12.30 3.78
CA ASN A 197 1.59 -11.01 3.73
C ASN A 197 1.89 -10.51 5.14
N HIS A 198 3.16 -10.25 5.42
CA HIS A 198 3.62 -9.53 6.60
C HIS A 198 4.03 -8.13 6.18
N SER A 199 3.38 -7.11 6.74
CA SER A 199 3.68 -5.73 6.36
C SER A 199 3.52 -4.77 7.52
N ASN A 200 4.39 -3.76 7.54
CA ASN A 200 4.22 -2.52 8.29
C ASN A 200 3.99 -1.36 7.31
N GLN A 201 4.12 -0.10 7.75
CA GLN A 201 3.78 1.05 6.92
C GLN A 201 4.84 1.33 5.84
N VAL A 202 6.02 0.70 5.91
CA VAL A 202 7.17 0.99 5.03
C VAL A 202 7.76 -0.24 4.34
N THR A 203 7.52 -1.44 4.85
CA THR A 203 8.06 -2.69 4.32
C THR A 203 7.02 -3.79 4.28
N LYS A 204 7.21 -4.71 3.34
CA LYS A 204 6.32 -5.83 3.06
C LYS A 204 7.15 -7.04 2.69
N ASP A 205 6.80 -8.19 3.24
CA ASP A 205 7.29 -9.51 2.87
C ASP A 205 6.08 -10.44 2.68
N PHE A 206 6.20 -11.41 1.77
CA PHE A 206 5.11 -12.35 1.55
C PHE A 206 5.62 -13.71 1.10
N LYS A 207 4.85 -14.74 1.45
CA LYS A 207 5.04 -16.09 0.94
C LYS A 207 3.78 -16.53 0.20
N ARG A 208 4.00 -17.15 -0.96
CA ARG A 208 2.94 -17.73 -1.79
C ARG A 208 3.09 -19.24 -1.78
N ILE A 209 1.97 -19.93 -1.64
CA ILE A 209 1.86 -21.36 -1.95
C ILE A 209 1.11 -21.49 -3.27
N GLU A 210 1.66 -22.32 -4.16
CA GLU A 210 1.11 -22.69 -5.48
C GLU A 210 -0.34 -23.18 -5.38
N PRO A 211 -1.11 -23.18 -6.48
CA PRO A 211 -2.55 -23.42 -6.44
C PRO A 211 -2.91 -24.69 -5.67
N VAL A 212 -3.45 -24.50 -4.48
CA VAL A 212 -3.90 -25.60 -3.61
C VAL A 212 -5.28 -26.11 -4.08
N CYS A 213 -6.03 -25.28 -4.82
CA CYS A 213 -7.33 -25.63 -5.42
C CYS A 213 -7.27 -25.43 -6.96
N PRO A 214 -6.80 -26.42 -7.74
CA PRO A 214 -6.88 -26.39 -9.20
C PRO A 214 -8.35 -26.39 -9.65
N HIS A 215 -8.68 -25.57 -10.64
CA HIS A 215 -9.93 -25.74 -11.38
C HIS A 215 -9.78 -26.93 -12.32
N ASP A 216 -10.43 -28.06 -12.01
CA ASP A 216 -10.92 -28.95 -13.07
C ASP A 216 -12.16 -28.30 -13.70
N GLY A 217 -12.00 -27.10 -14.24
CA GLY A 217 -12.95 -26.61 -15.23
C GLY A 217 -12.71 -27.43 -16.49
N PRO A 218 -13.74 -27.93 -17.20
CA PRO A 218 -13.51 -28.49 -18.52
C PRO A 218 -12.75 -27.41 -19.28
N SER A 219 -11.49 -27.70 -19.62
CA SER A 219 -10.73 -26.89 -20.54
C SER A 219 -11.70 -26.56 -21.66
N ALA A 220 -11.92 -25.27 -21.92
CA ALA A 220 -12.68 -24.81 -23.07
C ALA A 220 -11.92 -25.13 -24.38
N GLY A 221 -11.30 -26.31 -24.45
CA GLY A 221 -11.00 -26.99 -25.68
C GLY A 221 -12.34 -27.23 -26.35
N THR A 222 -12.52 -26.53 -27.48
CA THR A 222 -13.62 -26.77 -28.40
C THR A 222 -13.74 -28.28 -28.58
N SER A 223 -14.86 -28.86 -28.17
CA SER A 223 -15.04 -30.31 -28.25
C SER A 223 -14.70 -30.77 -29.66
N VAL A 224 -13.75 -31.71 -29.80
CA VAL A 224 -13.34 -32.25 -31.10
C VAL A 224 -14.56 -32.76 -31.87
N TYR A 225 -15.60 -33.22 -31.15
CA TYR A 225 -16.89 -33.57 -31.72
C TYR A 225 -17.61 -32.36 -32.36
N LEU A 226 -17.68 -31.22 -31.67
CA LEU A 226 -18.27 -30.00 -32.22
C LEU A 226 -17.51 -29.49 -33.45
N VAL A 227 -16.17 -29.53 -33.41
CA VAL A 227 -15.33 -29.17 -34.57
C VAL A 227 -15.61 -30.10 -35.76
N LYS A 228 -15.69 -31.42 -35.52
CA LYS A 228 -16.04 -32.41 -36.56
C LYS A 228 -17.43 -32.16 -37.17
N MET A 229 -18.42 -31.85 -36.33
CA MET A 229 -19.78 -31.56 -36.80
C MET A 229 -19.84 -30.29 -37.68
N VAL A 230 -19.12 -29.24 -37.29
CA VAL A 230 -19.03 -28.00 -38.10
C VAL A 230 -18.34 -28.27 -39.43
N VAL A 231 -17.20 -28.98 -39.44
CA VAL A 231 -16.49 -29.32 -40.67
C VAL A 231 -17.34 -30.16 -41.62
N PHE A 232 -18.07 -31.15 -41.10
CA PHE A 232 -18.96 -31.99 -41.90
C PHE A 232 -20.12 -31.19 -42.50
N SER A 233 -20.74 -30.30 -41.72
CA SER A 233 -21.82 -29.42 -42.18
C SER A 233 -21.35 -28.49 -43.29
N VAL A 234 -20.20 -27.82 -43.12
CA VAL A 234 -19.62 -26.94 -44.15
C VAL A 234 -19.27 -27.73 -45.42
N GLY A 235 -18.71 -28.94 -45.28
CA GLY A 235 -18.42 -29.81 -46.41
C GLY A 235 -19.67 -30.19 -47.22
N LEU A 236 -20.77 -30.52 -46.56
CA LEU A 236 -22.04 -30.83 -47.23
C LEU A 236 -22.61 -29.62 -48.00
N ILE A 237 -22.53 -28.42 -47.42
CA ILE A 237 -23.01 -27.19 -48.07
C ILE A 237 -22.21 -26.91 -49.36
N ILE A 238 -20.89 -27.09 -49.32
CA ILE A 238 -20.02 -26.93 -50.50
C ILE A 238 -20.37 -27.96 -51.58
N MET A 239 -20.60 -29.22 -51.21
CA MET A 239 -20.99 -30.26 -52.17
C MET A 239 -22.33 -29.96 -52.84
N VAL A 240 -23.35 -29.57 -52.07
CA VAL A 240 -24.68 -29.26 -52.61
C VAL A 240 -24.62 -28.03 -53.52
N SER A 241 -23.93 -26.97 -53.11
CA SER A 241 -23.74 -25.77 -53.93
C SER A 241 -23.00 -26.06 -55.24
N ALA A 242 -21.98 -26.93 -55.24
CA ALA A 242 -21.30 -27.35 -56.47
C ALA A 242 -22.25 -28.09 -57.42
N VAL A 243 -23.06 -29.02 -56.91
CA VAL A 243 -24.05 -29.77 -57.72
C VAL A 243 -25.10 -28.82 -58.32
N ILE A 244 -25.63 -27.89 -57.52
CA ILE A 244 -26.58 -26.88 -58.01
C ILE A 244 -25.93 -26.02 -59.09
N THR A 245 -24.67 -25.60 -58.89
CA THR A 245 -23.94 -24.77 -59.86
C THR A 245 -23.75 -25.52 -61.18
N VAL A 246 -23.34 -26.79 -61.14
CA VAL A 246 -23.19 -27.63 -62.34
C VAL A 246 -24.52 -27.81 -63.05
N HIS A 247 -25.61 -28.10 -62.33
CA HIS A 247 -26.93 -28.23 -62.94
C HIS A 247 -27.43 -26.93 -63.57
N LEU A 248 -27.19 -25.78 -62.92
CA LEU A 248 -27.52 -24.47 -63.49
C LEU A 248 -26.69 -24.21 -64.75
N MET A 249 -25.37 -24.45 -64.72
CA MET A 249 -24.51 -24.29 -65.90
C MET A 249 -24.94 -25.21 -67.05
N GLU A 250 -25.30 -26.46 -66.78
CA GLU A 250 -25.76 -27.39 -67.80
C GLU A 250 -27.11 -26.95 -68.40
N LYS A 251 -28.01 -26.42 -67.57
CA LYS A 251 -29.29 -25.85 -68.02
C LYS A 251 -29.09 -24.61 -68.88
N PHE A 252 -28.19 -23.69 -68.49
CA PHE A 252 -27.88 -22.51 -69.29
C PHE A 252 -27.18 -22.86 -70.61
N ARG A 253 -26.33 -23.90 -70.63
CA ARG A 253 -25.70 -24.39 -71.86
C ARG A 253 -26.69 -25.01 -72.85
N LYS A 254 -27.80 -25.57 -72.39
CA LYS A 254 -28.87 -26.13 -73.25
C LYS A 254 -29.82 -25.05 -73.81
N HIS A 255 -29.77 -23.82 -73.30
CA HIS A 255 -30.62 -22.70 -73.74
C HIS A 255 -29.87 -21.62 -74.55
N LYS A 256 -28.63 -21.91 -74.98
CA LYS A 256 -27.88 -21.11 -75.95
C LYS A 256 -27.61 -21.95 -77.18
#